data_AF-D7SSN6-F1
#
_entry.id   AF-D7SSN6-F1
#
_cell.length_a   1.000
_cell.length_b   1.000
_cell.length_c   1.000
_cell.angle_alpha   90.00
_cell.angle_beta   90.00
_cell.angle_gamma   90.00
#
_symmetry.space_group_name_H-M   'P 1'
#
loop_
_entity.id
_entity.type
_entity.pdbx_description
1 polymer ?
#
loop_
_entity_poly.entity_id
_entity_poly.type
_entity_poly.pdbx_seq_one_letter_code
_entity_poly.pdbx_strand_id
1 'polypeptide(L)'
;MATSVRIAVVGDVHDDWNLQEDTKALQFLQPDLVLFTGDFGNENVELVRSVANLEMAKVVILGNHDAWTTQQFSGKKKDGVQLQLEW
;
A
#
# COMPACT_ATOMS: atom_id res chain seq x y z
N MET A 1 -10.30 -25.69 -18.50
CA MET A 1 -9.37 -25.69 -17.35
C MET A 1 -9.74 -24.51 -16.50
N ALA A 2 -9.90 -24.66 -15.19
CA ALA A 2 -10.16 -23.51 -14.32
C ALA A 2 -8.85 -22.70 -14.23
N THR A 3 -8.89 -21.43 -14.62
CA THR A 3 -7.78 -20.50 -14.40
C THR A 3 -7.81 -20.08 -12.93
N SER A 4 -6.83 -20.48 -12.15
CA SER A 4 -6.65 -20.00 -10.77
C SER A 4 -5.89 -18.67 -10.79
N VAL A 5 -6.26 -17.75 -9.92
CA VAL A 5 -5.51 -16.52 -9.66
C VAL A 5 -4.82 -16.66 -8.30
N ARG A 6 -3.54 -16.33 -8.23
CA ARG A 6 -2.76 -16.25 -6.98
C ARG A 6 -2.67 -14.81 -6.52
N ILE A 7 -3.17 -14.56 -5.32
CA ILE A 7 -3.12 -13.23 -4.68
C ILE A 7 -2.16 -13.31 -3.50
N ALA A 8 -1.15 -12.46 -3.48
CA ALA A 8 -0.34 -12.20 -2.28
C ALA A 8 -1.03 -11.11 -1.45
N VAL A 9 -1.18 -11.32 -0.14
CA VAL A 9 -1.81 -10.34 0.77
C VAL A 9 -0.74 -9.82 1.72
N VAL A 10 -0.60 -8.49 1.78
CA VAL A 10 0.37 -7.76 2.61
C VAL A 10 -0.40 -6.77 3.47
N GLY A 11 -0.10 -6.67 4.76
CA GLY A 11 -0.90 -5.87 5.69
C GLY A 11 -0.14 -5.52 6.96
N ASP A 12 -0.72 -4.62 7.76
CA ASP A 12 -0.15 -4.09 9.01
C ASP A 12 1.33 -3.70 8.82
N VAL A 13 1.58 -2.94 7.75
CA VAL A 13 2.94 -2.70 7.24
C VAL A 13 3.77 -1.89 8.22
N HIS A 14 3.19 -0.90 8.90
CA HIS A 14 3.81 -0.14 9.99
C HIS A 14 5.27 0.27 9.77
N ASP A 15 5.53 1.00 8.68
CA ASP A 15 6.85 1.46 8.25
C ASP A 15 7.84 0.36 7.81
N ASP A 16 7.48 -0.93 7.96
CA ASP A 16 8.27 -2.09 7.56
C ASP A 16 8.01 -2.50 6.10
N TRP A 17 8.28 -1.56 5.17
CA TRP A 17 8.28 -1.81 3.73
C TRP A 17 9.59 -1.36 3.09
N ASN A 18 10.21 -2.26 2.35
CA ASN A 18 11.36 -2.00 1.51
C ASN A 18 11.07 -2.48 0.09
N LEU A 19 10.85 -1.52 -0.82
CA LEU A 19 10.53 -1.80 -2.22
C LEU A 19 11.51 -2.79 -2.87
N GLN A 20 12.80 -2.74 -2.56
CA GLN A 20 13.77 -3.65 -3.19
C GLN A 20 13.69 -5.07 -2.61
N GLU A 21 13.69 -5.21 -1.29
CA GLU A 21 13.72 -6.52 -0.65
C GLU A 21 12.37 -7.24 -0.73
N ASP A 22 11.27 -6.52 -0.51
CA ASP A 22 9.92 -7.12 -0.55
C ASP A 22 9.50 -7.47 -1.98
N THR A 23 9.98 -6.73 -2.99
CA THR A 23 9.81 -7.13 -4.40
C THR A 23 10.45 -8.48 -4.66
N LYS A 24 11.62 -8.81 -4.08
CA LYS A 24 12.24 -10.14 -4.25
C LYS A 24 11.37 -11.24 -3.66
N ALA A 25 10.78 -11.01 -2.48
CA ALA A 25 9.86 -11.96 -1.85
C ALA A 25 8.62 -12.18 -2.73
N LEU A 26 8.02 -11.10 -3.26
CA LEU A 26 6.89 -11.17 -4.17
C LEU A 26 7.24 -11.88 -5.48
N GLN A 27 8.42 -11.60 -6.07
CA GLN A 27 8.91 -12.29 -7.27
C GLN A 27 9.08 -13.80 -7.03
N PHE A 28 9.55 -14.20 -5.84
CA PHE A 28 9.65 -15.60 -5.47
C PHE A 28 8.27 -16.28 -5.36
N LEU A 29 7.28 -15.58 -4.79
CA LEU A 29 5.91 -16.08 -4.64
C LEU A 29 5.13 -16.15 -5.97
N GLN A 30 5.55 -15.39 -6.98
CA GLN A 30 4.92 -15.30 -8.31
C GLN A 30 3.39 -15.09 -8.24
N PRO A 31 2.89 -14.05 -7.54
CA PRO A 31 1.47 -13.74 -7.54
C PRO A 31 1.05 -13.08 -8.86
N ASP A 32 -0.22 -13.23 -9.20
CA ASP A 32 -0.85 -12.48 -10.29
C ASP A 32 -1.24 -11.05 -9.83
N LEU A 33 -1.46 -10.88 -8.52
CA LEU A 33 -1.89 -9.64 -7.88
C LEU A 33 -1.37 -9.56 -6.44
N VAL A 34 -0.98 -8.35 -6.01
CA VAL A 34 -0.71 -8.05 -4.60
C VAL A 34 -1.84 -7.22 -4.01
N LEU A 35 -2.44 -7.66 -2.91
CA LEU A 35 -3.43 -6.91 -2.14
C LEU A 35 -2.78 -6.36 -0.87
N PHE A 36 -2.67 -5.03 -0.78
CA PHE A 36 -2.26 -4.35 0.43
C PHE A 36 -3.48 -3.97 1.27
N THR A 37 -3.50 -4.36 2.55
CA THR A 37 -4.63 -4.10 3.45
C THR A 37 -4.50 -2.81 4.26
N GLY A 38 -3.37 -2.11 4.15
CA GLY A 38 -3.16 -0.79 4.76
C GLY A 38 -2.29 -0.83 6.01
N ASP A 39 -2.48 0.19 6.84
CA ASP A 39 -1.69 0.50 8.04
C ASP A 39 -0.20 0.64 7.70
N PHE A 40 0.09 1.50 6.71
CA PHE A 40 1.42 1.74 6.17
C PHE A 40 2.35 2.47 7.13
N GLY A 41 1.81 3.30 8.03
CA GLY A 41 2.60 3.95 9.08
C GLY A 41 2.15 5.38 9.35
N ASN A 42 1.10 5.57 10.14
CA ASN A 42 0.67 6.90 10.64
C ASN A 42 0.67 8.02 9.57
N GLU A 43 0.07 7.76 8.39
CA GLU A 43 0.05 8.64 7.20
C GLU A 43 1.40 8.80 6.47
N ASN A 44 2.21 7.74 6.38
CA ASN A 44 3.48 7.75 5.66
C ASN A 44 3.29 7.78 4.13
N VAL A 45 3.13 8.99 3.59
CA VAL A 45 2.97 9.26 2.14
C VAL A 45 4.11 8.67 1.31
N GLU A 46 5.35 8.73 1.79
CA GLU A 46 6.52 8.26 1.05
C GLU A 46 6.54 6.73 0.94
N LEU A 47 6.07 6.03 1.99
CA LEU A 47 5.90 4.58 1.95
C LEU A 47 4.79 4.18 0.98
N VAL A 48 3.64 4.85 1.00
CA VAL A 48 2.56 4.59 0.03
C VAL A 48 3.03 4.86 -1.41
N ARG A 49 3.80 5.93 -1.64
CA ARG A 49 4.45 6.17 -2.95
C ARG A 49 5.40 5.03 -3.33
N SER A 50 6.17 4.52 -2.37
CA SER A 50 7.07 3.38 -2.58
C SER A 50 6.29 2.12 -3.00
N VAL A 51 5.13 1.84 -2.37
CA VAL A 51 4.22 0.77 -2.79
C VAL A 51 3.65 1.03 -4.19
N ALA A 52 3.29 2.28 -4.50
CA ALA A 52 2.82 2.67 -5.83
C ALA A 52 3.87 2.44 -6.95
N ASN A 53 5.16 2.49 -6.62
CA ASN A 53 6.27 2.19 -7.54
C ASN A 53 6.53 0.69 -7.77
N LEU A 54 5.88 -0.22 -7.03
CA LEU A 54 6.00 -1.67 -7.26
C LEU A 54 5.56 -2.05 -8.69
N GLU A 55 6.42 -2.64 -9.51
CA GLU A 55 6.09 -3.02 -10.89
C GLU A 55 5.32 -4.36 -10.97
N MET A 56 4.24 -4.48 -10.19
CA MET A 56 3.32 -5.63 -10.19
C MET A 56 1.88 -5.12 -10.11
N ALA A 57 0.93 -5.92 -10.61
CA ALA A 57 -0.47 -5.63 -10.42
C ALA A 57 -0.78 -5.60 -8.92
N LYS A 58 -1.42 -4.52 -8.47
CA LYS A 58 -1.68 -4.31 -7.05
C LYS A 58 -3.03 -3.65 -6.80
N VAL A 59 -3.57 -3.91 -5.63
CA VAL A 59 -4.71 -3.20 -5.04
C VAL A 59 -4.29 -2.73 -3.65
N VAL A 60 -4.66 -1.51 -3.29
CA VAL A 60 -4.32 -0.90 -2.00
C VAL A 60 -5.61 -0.46 -1.32
N ILE A 61 -5.70 -0.74 -0.02
CA ILE A 61 -6.72 -0.23 0.89
C ILE A 61 -5.97 0.56 1.96
N LEU A 62 -6.50 1.72 2.36
CA LEU A 62 -5.97 2.51 3.48
C LEU A 62 -6.61 2.04 4.80
N GLY A 63 -5.76 1.75 5.78
CA GLY A 63 -6.14 1.37 7.14
C GLY A 63 -6.36 2.59 8.05
N ASN A 64 -6.64 2.34 9.34
CA ASN A 64 -6.86 3.43 10.28
C ASN A 64 -5.58 4.21 10.61
N HIS A 65 -4.41 3.56 10.61
CA HIS A 65 -3.13 4.25 10.75
C HIS A 65 -2.80 5.11 9.53
N ASP A 66 -3.43 4.88 8.38
CA ASP A 66 -3.24 5.71 7.19
C ASP A 66 -4.08 7.00 7.23
N ALA A 67 -4.88 7.20 8.29
CA ALA A 67 -5.62 8.41 8.62
C ALA A 67 -5.42 8.81 10.11
N TRP A 68 -4.24 8.53 10.67
CA TRP A 68 -3.98 8.60 12.11
C TRP A 68 -4.18 9.99 12.75
N THR A 69 -3.80 11.04 12.05
CA THR A 69 -3.86 12.44 12.48
C THR A 69 -4.94 13.24 11.75
N THR A 70 -5.32 12.80 10.55
CA THR A 70 -6.32 13.43 9.69
C THR A 70 -7.73 13.12 10.20
N GLN A 71 -8.34 14.10 10.85
CA GLN A 71 -9.69 13.98 11.43
C GLN A 71 -10.78 14.61 10.55
N GLN A 72 -10.42 15.47 9.59
CA GLN A 72 -11.36 16.19 8.73
C GLN A 72 -10.79 16.41 7.33
N PHE A 73 -11.51 15.90 6.31
CA PHE A 73 -11.15 16.01 4.88
C PHE A 73 -11.67 17.31 4.24
N SER A 74 -11.47 18.45 4.90
CA SER A 74 -12.10 19.73 4.48
C SER A 74 -11.15 20.93 4.46
N GLY A 75 -9.84 20.67 4.52
CA GLY A 75 -8.81 21.71 4.47
C GLY A 75 -8.67 22.34 3.08
N LYS A 76 -8.21 23.59 3.02
CA LYS A 76 -7.76 24.23 1.76
C LYS A 76 -6.45 23.64 1.24
N LYS A 77 -5.67 23.00 2.12
CA LYS A 77 -4.45 22.26 1.79
C LYS A 77 -4.76 20.77 1.88
N LYS A 78 -4.10 19.98 1.04
CA LYS A 78 -4.24 18.53 1.08
C LYS A 78 -3.66 17.94 2.36
N ASP A 79 -4.43 17.05 2.99
CA ASP A 79 -4.01 16.28 4.16
C ASP A 79 -3.23 15.02 3.77
N GLY A 80 -2.70 14.28 4.75
CA GLY A 80 -1.88 13.09 4.49
C GLY A 80 -2.64 11.99 3.77
N VAL A 81 -3.93 11.79 4.09
CA VAL A 81 -4.80 10.84 3.39
C VAL A 81 -4.96 11.24 1.93
N GLN A 82 -5.25 12.51 1.64
CA GLN A 82 -5.40 13.00 0.26
C GLN A 82 -4.11 12.83 -0.55
N LEU A 83 -2.94 13.09 0.06
CA LEU A 83 -1.64 12.92 -0.61
C LEU A 83 -1.31 11.45 -0.91
N GLN A 84 -1.77 10.51 -0.07
CA GLN A 84 -1.59 9.07 -0.30
C GLN A 84 -2.40 8.56 -1.51
N LEU A 85 -3.51 9.22 -1.84
CA LEU A 85 -4.39 8.85 -2.96
C LEU A 85 -3.95 9.39 -4.33
N GLU A 86 -2.82 10.09 -4.40
CA GLU A 86 -2.34 10.72 -5.65
C GLU A 86 -1.42 9.83 -6.49
N TRP A 87 -1.05 8.65 -6.00
CA TRP A 87 -0.06 7.76 -6.61
C TRP A 87 -0.70 6.59 -7.36
#